data_AF-A0A821K3G3-F1
#
_entry.id   AF-A0A821K3G3-F1
#
_cell.length_a   1.000
_cell.length_b   1.000
_cell.length_c   1.000
_cell.angle_alpha   90.00
_cell.angle_beta   90.00
_cell.angle_gamma   90.00
#
_symmetry.space_group_name_H-M   'P 1'
#
loop_
_entity.id
_entity.type
_entity.pdbx_description
1 polymer ?
#
loop_
_entity_poly.entity_id
_entity_poly.type
_entity_poly.pdbx_seq_one_letter_code
_entity_poly.pdbx_strand_id
1 'polypeptide(L)'
;VQGGDPTGTGSGGKSIWNKPFRDECNSKLQHTGRGMLSMANSGPNTNKSQFFFTYRSCKGLNGKHTVFGRIVGGIETLSAMEAIPTDNKDRPQSDIVIEDTIVFVNPYDEVDAELKAERERQEKREVEEEKATGTIRSVKSTK
;
A
#
# COMPACT_ATOMS: atom_id res chain seq x y z
N VAL A 1 -0.69 15.72 -2.58
CA VAL A 1 -1.68 14.94 -3.37
C VAL A 1 -1.74 13.51 -2.87
N GLN A 2 -2.93 12.92 -2.76
CA GLN A 2 -3.16 11.56 -2.27
C GLN A 2 -3.72 10.68 -3.38
N GLY A 3 -3.35 9.39 -3.37
CA GLY A 3 -3.82 8.37 -4.29
C GLY A 3 -3.74 6.97 -3.67
N GLY A 4 -3.75 5.93 -4.52
CA GLY A 4 -3.63 4.53 -4.06
C GLY A 4 -4.94 3.90 -3.55
N ASP A 5 -6.09 4.50 -3.86
CA ASP A 5 -7.40 3.89 -3.67
C ASP A 5 -7.96 3.37 -5.02
N PRO A 6 -8.00 2.05 -5.25
CA PRO A 6 -8.55 1.47 -6.48
C PRO A 6 -10.03 1.78 -6.71
N THR A 7 -10.78 2.17 -5.67
CA THR A 7 -12.20 2.50 -5.79
C THR A 7 -12.44 3.97 -6.14
N GLY A 8 -11.41 4.83 -6.02
CA GLY A 8 -11.54 6.28 -6.26
C GLY A 8 -12.43 7.02 -5.25
N THR A 9 -12.81 6.38 -4.13
CA THR A 9 -13.71 6.96 -3.13
C THR A 9 -12.96 7.77 -2.06
N GLY A 10 -11.65 7.53 -1.91
CA GLY A 10 -10.80 8.07 -0.84
C GLY A 10 -10.82 7.23 0.44
N SER A 11 -11.67 6.19 0.52
CA SER A 11 -11.81 5.34 1.71
C SER A 11 -11.48 3.86 1.45
N GLY A 12 -11.25 3.49 0.19
CA GLY A 12 -10.95 2.13 -0.21
C GLY A 12 -9.47 1.76 -0.07
N GLY A 13 -9.09 0.68 -0.74
CA GLY A 13 -7.74 0.14 -0.69
C GLY A 13 -7.52 -0.96 0.36
N LYS A 14 -6.60 -1.87 0.07
CA LYS A 14 -6.21 -2.99 0.94
C LYS A 14 -4.71 -3.20 0.84
N SER A 15 -4.07 -3.62 1.93
CA SER A 15 -2.68 -4.07 1.88
C SER A 15 -2.59 -5.45 1.23
N ILE A 16 -1.38 -5.88 0.89
CA ILE A 16 -1.10 -7.24 0.41
C ILE A 16 -1.46 -8.33 1.44
N TRP A 17 -1.54 -7.98 2.72
CA TRP A 17 -1.90 -8.90 3.81
C TRP A 17 -3.40 -8.94 4.10
N ASN A 18 -4.23 -8.24 3.31
CA ASN A 18 -5.67 -8.07 3.54
C ASN A 18 -6.06 -7.51 4.91
N LYS A 19 -5.09 -6.95 5.65
CA LYS A 19 -5.25 -6.36 6.98
C LYS A 19 -4.44 -5.07 7.06
N PRO A 20 -4.88 -4.07 7.85
CA PRO A 20 -4.05 -2.89 8.06
C PRO A 20 -2.71 -3.27 8.70
N PHE A 21 -1.65 -2.53 8.37
CA PHE A 21 -0.32 -2.77 8.91
C PHE A 21 0.20 -1.58 9.70
N ARG A 22 1.24 -1.86 10.51
CA ARG A 22 1.81 -0.93 11.48
C ARG A 22 2.42 0.32 10.85
N ASP A 23 2.53 1.39 11.64
CA ASP A 23 3.32 2.55 11.28
C ASP A 23 4.81 2.28 11.53
N GLU A 24 5.68 2.82 10.66
CA GLU A 24 7.13 2.70 10.75
C GLU A 24 7.78 4.09 10.75
N CYS A 25 7.37 4.92 11.71
CA CYS A 25 7.85 6.28 11.87
C CYS A 25 9.28 6.33 12.45
N ASN A 26 10.17 7.05 11.77
CA ASN A 26 11.56 7.24 12.20
C ASN A 26 11.87 8.73 12.37
N SER A 27 12.63 9.11 13.40
CA SER A 27 13.06 10.51 13.63
C SER A 27 13.89 11.10 12.48
N LYS A 28 14.58 10.24 11.70
CA LYS A 28 15.36 10.62 10.52
C LYS A 28 14.51 10.84 9.28
N LEU A 29 13.35 10.19 9.19
CA LEU A 29 12.45 10.26 8.04
C LEU A 29 11.28 11.17 8.36
N GLN A 30 11.46 12.44 8.01
CA GLN A 30 10.48 13.50 8.26
C GLN A 30 9.91 14.04 6.95
N HIS A 31 8.72 14.64 7.02
CA HIS A 31 8.08 15.32 5.90
C HIS A 31 8.72 16.69 5.67
N THR A 32 10.01 16.70 5.36
CA THR A 32 10.81 17.90 5.13
C THR A 32 11.11 18.00 3.64
N GLY A 33 10.68 19.09 3.02
CA GLY A 33 10.82 19.32 1.59
C GLY A 33 9.62 18.84 0.78
N ARG A 34 9.74 19.04 -0.53
CA ARG A 34 8.76 18.64 -1.55
C ARG A 34 9.09 17.23 -2.04
N GLY A 35 8.06 16.47 -2.37
CA GLY A 35 8.17 15.15 -2.99
C GLY A 35 8.42 14.01 -1.99
N MET A 36 8.12 14.20 -0.70
CA MET A 36 8.17 13.09 0.26
C MET A 36 6.99 12.14 0.00
N LEU A 37 7.26 10.83 -0.01
CA LEU A 37 6.28 9.79 -0.23
C LEU A 37 5.97 9.07 1.10
N SER A 38 4.68 9.06 1.45
CA SER A 38 4.21 8.56 2.75
C SER A 38 2.88 7.83 2.65
N MET A 39 2.63 6.93 3.61
CA MET A 39 1.37 6.19 3.70
C MET A 39 0.23 7.07 4.24
N ALA A 40 -0.93 7.00 3.60
CA ALA A 40 -2.17 7.52 4.18
C ALA A 40 -2.76 6.48 5.16
N ASN A 41 -3.32 6.97 6.27
CA ASN A 41 -3.92 6.12 7.30
C ASN A 41 -5.14 6.84 7.92
N SER A 42 -5.89 6.12 8.74
CA SER A 42 -7.06 6.62 9.48
C SER A 42 -6.85 6.60 10.99
N GLY A 43 -5.58 6.64 11.43
CA GLY A 43 -5.16 6.47 12.81
C GLY A 43 -3.96 5.52 12.93
N PRO A 44 -3.43 5.33 14.16
CA PRO A 44 -2.24 4.52 14.39
C PRO A 44 -2.38 3.09 13.85
N ASN A 45 -1.37 2.62 13.11
CA ASN A 45 -1.27 1.26 12.57
C ASN A 45 -2.41 0.85 11.63
N THR A 46 -2.92 1.80 10.84
CA THR A 46 -4.02 1.55 9.89
C THR A 46 -3.63 1.68 8.43
N ASN A 47 -2.36 1.45 8.09
CA ASN A 47 -1.85 1.57 6.72
C ASN A 47 -2.46 0.49 5.80
N LYS A 48 -2.81 0.88 4.57
CA LYS A 48 -3.38 -0.02 3.54
C LYS A 48 -2.64 0.17 2.21
N SER A 49 -3.31 0.60 1.14
CA SER A 49 -2.68 0.88 -0.17
C SER A 49 -2.59 2.38 -0.49
N GLN A 50 -3.30 3.23 0.25
CA GLN A 50 -3.32 4.65 -0.03
C GLN A 50 -2.01 5.31 0.41
N PHE A 51 -1.50 6.21 -0.42
CA PHE A 51 -0.28 6.96 -0.19
C PHE A 51 -0.42 8.40 -0.69
N PHE A 52 0.49 9.26 -0.29
CA PHE A 52 0.50 10.65 -0.73
C PHE A 52 1.91 11.17 -0.97
N PHE A 53 1.98 12.19 -1.82
CA PHE A 53 3.16 13.02 -2.02
C PHE A 53 2.99 14.38 -1.37
N THR A 54 4.04 14.87 -0.71
CA THR A 54 4.06 16.24 -0.17
C THR A 54 4.42 17.27 -1.23
N TYR A 55 3.69 18.38 -1.28
CA TYR A 55 4.06 19.52 -2.11
C TYR A 55 5.04 20.48 -1.42
N ARG A 56 5.13 20.41 -0.09
CA ARG A 56 6.02 21.20 0.75
C ARG A 56 6.32 20.46 2.07
N SER A 57 7.17 21.04 2.90
CA SER A 57 7.40 20.55 4.26
C SER A 57 6.11 20.53 5.08
N CYS A 58 5.78 19.38 5.66
CA CYS A 58 4.55 19.13 6.42
C CYS A 58 4.86 18.54 7.81
N LYS A 59 5.46 19.34 8.69
CA LYS A 59 5.91 18.89 10.03
C LYS A 59 4.80 18.26 10.89
N GLY A 60 3.54 18.67 10.70
CA GLY A 60 2.39 18.13 11.44
C GLY A 60 2.06 16.65 11.14
N LEU A 61 2.65 16.09 10.08
CA LEU A 61 2.51 14.69 9.67
C LEU A 61 3.63 13.81 10.25
N ASN A 62 4.69 14.41 10.80
CA ASN A 62 5.80 13.67 11.40
C ASN A 62 5.31 12.81 12.57
N GLY A 63 5.76 11.56 12.62
CA GLY A 63 5.34 10.60 13.64
C GLY A 63 3.91 10.05 13.49
N LYS A 64 3.14 10.54 12.51
CA LYS A 64 1.76 10.09 12.24
C LYS A 64 1.63 9.28 10.96
N HIS A 65 2.47 9.58 9.97
CA HIS A 65 2.47 8.91 8.68
C HIS A 65 3.86 8.33 8.41
N THR A 66 3.89 7.06 8.00
CA THR A 66 5.11 6.36 7.62
C THR A 66 5.67 6.96 6.33
N VAL A 67 6.86 7.55 6.41
CA VAL A 67 7.61 8.00 5.23
C VAL A 67 8.42 6.82 4.72
N PHE A 68 8.20 6.41 3.47
CA PHE A 68 8.86 5.25 2.87
C PHE A 68 9.58 5.56 1.56
N GLY A 69 9.56 6.81 1.10
CA GLY A 69 10.30 7.21 -0.08
C GLY A 69 10.35 8.71 -0.30
N ARG A 70 10.99 9.09 -1.39
CA ARG A 70 10.97 10.45 -1.94
C ARG A 70 11.05 10.40 -3.46
N ILE A 71 10.47 11.39 -4.12
CA ILE A 71 10.61 11.59 -5.55
C ILE A 71 12.06 11.98 -5.85
N VAL A 72 12.67 11.32 -6.83
CA VAL A 72 14.05 11.57 -7.28
C VAL A 72 14.13 12.16 -8.69
N GLY A 73 13.02 12.19 -9.43
CA GLY A 73 12.88 12.78 -10.76
C GLY A 73 11.40 12.99 -11.10
N GLY A 74 11.08 13.81 -12.10
CA GLY A 74 9.67 14.12 -12.44
C GLY A 74 9.02 15.13 -11.50
N ILE A 75 9.78 16.08 -10.95
CA ILE A 75 9.25 17.13 -10.05
C ILE A 75 8.31 18.08 -10.81
N GLU A 76 8.54 18.26 -12.11
CA GLU A 76 7.67 18.95 -13.04
C GLU A 76 6.30 18.29 -13.14
N THR A 77 6.23 16.95 -13.17
CA THR A 77 4.96 16.20 -13.13
C THR A 77 4.22 16.47 -11.82
N LEU A 78 4.92 16.44 -10.69
CA LEU A 78 4.33 16.78 -9.40
C LEU A 78 3.80 18.23 -9.38
N SER A 79 4.47 19.14 -10.06
CA SER A 79 4.06 20.55 -10.19
C SER A 79 2.85 20.71 -11.12
N ALA A 80 2.79 19.95 -12.21
CA ALA A 80 1.62 19.89 -13.09
C ALA A 80 0.41 19.32 -12.35
N MET A 81 0.58 18.28 -11.53
CA MET A 81 -0.47 17.72 -10.67
C MET A 81 -0.98 18.73 -9.63
N GLU A 82 -0.10 19.60 -9.09
CA GLU A 82 -0.48 20.64 -8.12
C GLU A 82 -1.27 21.78 -8.75
N ALA A 83 -1.03 22.08 -10.03
CA ALA A 83 -1.67 23.18 -10.75
C ALA A 83 -3.14 22.88 -11.14
N ILE A 84 -3.58 21.63 -11.07
CA ILE A 84 -4.95 21.22 -11.42
C ILE A 84 -5.92 21.74 -10.33
N PRO A 85 -6.94 22.53 -10.69
CA PRO A 85 -7.94 22.97 -9.74
C PRO A 85 -8.69 21.79 -9.10
N THR A 86 -9.02 21.92 -7.82
CA THR A 86 -9.82 20.94 -7.08
C THR A 86 -11.24 21.45 -6.86
N ASP A 87 -12.16 20.52 -6.62
CA ASP A 87 -13.51 20.83 -6.17
C ASP A 87 -13.57 21.08 -4.65
N ASN A 88 -14.78 21.26 -4.11
CA ASN A 88 -15.01 21.50 -2.68
C ASN A 88 -14.68 20.29 -1.78
N LYS A 89 -14.32 19.13 -2.34
CA LYS A 89 -13.92 17.91 -1.63
C LYS A 89 -12.44 17.60 -1.84
N ASP A 90 -11.66 18.58 -2.29
CA ASP A 90 -10.24 18.44 -2.64
C ASP A 90 -9.98 17.40 -3.75
N ARG A 91 -10.99 17.05 -4.57
CA ARG A 91 -10.83 16.17 -5.72
C ARG A 91 -10.42 16.98 -6.95
N PRO A 92 -9.37 16.58 -7.69
CA PRO A 92 -8.98 17.24 -8.93
C PRO A 92 -10.13 17.27 -9.95
N GLN A 93 -10.33 18.40 -10.63
CA GLN A 93 -11.32 18.53 -11.70
C GLN A 93 -10.97 17.72 -12.94
N SER A 94 -9.67 17.54 -13.19
CA SER A 94 -9.15 16.64 -14.21
C SER A 94 -8.58 15.41 -13.52
N ASP A 95 -9.00 14.22 -13.97
CA ASP A 95 -8.54 12.97 -13.37
C ASP A 95 -7.03 12.79 -13.59
N ILE A 96 -6.33 12.39 -12.52
CA ILE A 96 -4.91 12.07 -12.53
C ILE A 96 -4.79 10.58 -12.23
N VAL A 97 -4.38 9.80 -13.21
CA VAL A 97 -4.39 8.33 -13.16
C VAL A 97 -2.96 7.80 -13.28
N ILE A 98 -2.64 6.77 -12.49
CA ILE A 98 -1.41 5.99 -12.65
C ILE A 98 -1.72 4.90 -13.66
N GLU A 99 -1.11 4.99 -14.85
CA GLU A 99 -1.34 4.03 -15.93
C GLU A 99 -0.56 2.73 -15.72
N ASP A 100 0.69 2.84 -15.28
CA ASP A 100 1.59 1.71 -15.08
C ASP A 100 2.58 1.98 -13.93
N THR A 101 3.11 0.91 -13.35
CA THR A 101 4.10 0.94 -12.28
C THR A 101 5.22 -0.06 -12.54
N ILE A 102 6.42 0.45 -12.79
CA ILE A 102 7.61 -0.38 -13.07
C ILE A 102 8.54 -0.35 -11.85
N VAL A 103 8.83 -1.53 -11.30
CA VAL A 103 9.82 -1.71 -10.23
C VAL A 103 11.17 -2.01 -10.87
N PHE A 104 12.05 -1.01 -10.91
CA PHE A 104 13.39 -1.17 -11.52
C PHE A 104 14.35 -2.02 -10.67
N VAL A 105 14.22 -1.94 -9.36
CA VAL A 105 15.04 -2.68 -8.40
C VAL A 105 14.12 -3.18 -7.30
N ASN A 106 13.95 -4.50 -7.20
CA ASN A 106 13.22 -5.11 -6.10
C ASN A 106 14.23 -5.68 -5.08
N PRO A 107 14.40 -5.05 -3.90
CA PRO A 107 15.31 -5.55 -2.88
C PRO A 107 14.81 -6.82 -2.19
N TYR A 108 13.59 -7.29 -2.51
CA TYR A 108 12.96 -8.45 -1.89
C TYR A 108 12.90 -9.68 -2.80
N ASP A 109 13.42 -9.65 -4.04
CA ASP A 109 13.28 -10.77 -5.00
C ASP A 109 13.73 -12.13 -4.43
N GLU A 110 14.89 -12.15 -3.76
CA GLU A 110 15.45 -13.37 -3.16
C GLU A 110 14.57 -13.86 -2.00
N VAL A 111 14.18 -12.94 -1.12
CA VAL A 111 13.34 -13.25 0.05
C VAL A 111 11.94 -13.70 -0.37
N ASP A 112 11.37 -13.10 -1.42
CA ASP A 112 10.07 -13.45 -1.97
C ASP A 112 10.10 -14.85 -2.57
N ALA A 113 11.17 -15.21 -3.27
CA ALA A 113 11.35 -16.55 -3.83
C ALA A 113 11.42 -17.62 -2.71
N GLU A 114 12.16 -17.33 -1.63
CA GLU A 114 12.28 -18.22 -0.48
C GLU A 114 10.95 -18.38 0.27
N LEU A 115 10.29 -17.27 0.60
CA LEU A 115 9.00 -17.28 1.31
C LEU A 115 7.91 -17.98 0.50
N LYS A 116 7.90 -17.80 -0.83
CA LYS A 116 6.98 -18.50 -1.71
C LYS A 116 7.23 -20.00 -1.68
N ALA A 117 8.49 -20.43 -1.79
CA ALA A 117 8.84 -21.85 -1.72
C ALA A 117 8.47 -22.46 -0.35
N GLU A 118 8.61 -21.71 0.74
CA GLU A 118 8.23 -22.17 2.07
C GLU A 118 6.71 -22.28 2.24
N ARG A 119 5.94 -21.28 1.77
CA ARG A 119 4.46 -21.34 1.77
C ARG A 119 3.93 -22.51 0.95
N GLU A 120 4.48 -22.73 -0.25
CA GLU A 120 4.10 -23.87 -1.09
C GLU A 120 4.44 -25.22 -0.42
N ARG A 121 5.53 -25.30 0.35
CA ARG A 121 5.85 -26.50 1.14
C ARG A 121 4.90 -26.69 2.31
N GLN A 122 4.52 -25.61 3.00
CA GLN A 122 3.56 -25.65 4.10
C GLN A 122 2.18 -26.07 3.61
N GLU A 123 1.67 -25.45 2.53
CA GLU A 123 0.39 -25.82 1.91
C GLU A 123 0.38 -27.29 1.46
N LYS A 124 1.47 -27.78 0.87
CA LYS A 124 1.60 -29.21 0.52
C LYS A 124 1.52 -30.11 1.75
N ARG A 125 2.21 -29.75 2.85
CA ARG A 125 2.17 -30.50 4.11
C ARG A 125 0.77 -30.48 4.72
N GLU A 126 0.10 -29.33 4.76
CA GLU A 126 -1.27 -29.20 5.28
C GLU A 126 -2.24 -30.05 4.47
N VAL A 127 -2.17 -30.02 3.13
CA VAL A 127 -3.00 -30.86 2.26
C VAL A 127 -2.70 -32.36 2.45
N GLU A 128 -1.45 -32.74 2.66
CA GLU A 128 -1.06 -34.13 2.96
C GLU A 128 -1.56 -34.57 4.34
N GLU A 129 -1.45 -33.72 5.36
CA GLU A 129 -1.98 -33.95 6.70
C GLU A 129 -3.51 -34.05 6.72
N GLU A 130 -4.21 -33.19 5.98
CA GLU A 130 -5.68 -33.26 5.80
C GLU A 130 -6.11 -34.55 5.11
N LYS A 131 -5.35 -35.00 4.09
CA LYS A 131 -5.58 -36.28 3.43
C LYS A 131 -5.31 -37.46 4.39
N ALA A 132 -4.27 -37.37 5.21
CA ALA A 132 -3.90 -38.42 6.16
C ALA A 132 -4.85 -38.51 7.37
N THR A 133 -5.40 -37.39 7.83
CA THR A 133 -6.37 -37.34 8.95
C THR A 133 -7.81 -37.68 8.54
N GLY A 134 -8.08 -37.94 7.25
CA GLY A 134 -9.29 -38.64 6.81
C GLY A 134 -10.61 -37.92 7.13
N THR A 135 -10.62 -36.59 7.28
CA THR A 135 -11.88 -35.86 7.45
C THR A 135 -12.57 -35.68 6.11
N ILE A 136 -13.25 -36.73 5.65
CA ILE A 136 -14.32 -36.61 4.66
C ILE A 136 -15.42 -35.79 5.34
N ARG A 137 -15.54 -34.49 5.02
CA ARG A 137 -16.78 -33.75 5.27
C ARG A 137 -17.85 -34.43 4.41
N SER A 138 -18.60 -35.35 5.00
CA SER A 138 -19.76 -35.94 4.35
C SER A 138 -20.71 -34.80 4.02
N VAL A 139 -20.91 -34.57 2.72
CA VAL A 139 -22.00 -33.75 2.22
C VAL A 139 -23.27 -34.43 2.72
N LYS A 140 -23.93 -33.83 3.73
CA LYS A 140 -25.27 -34.25 4.14
C LYS A 140 -26.21 -33.98 2.98
N SER A 141 -26.39 -35.01 2.16
CA SER A 141 -27.62 -35.26 1.43
C SER A 141 -28.74 -35.53 2.44
N THR A 142 -29.70 -34.63 2.57
CA THR A 142 -31.09 -35.02 2.87
C THR A 142 -32.08 -33.92 2.52
N LYS A 143 -32.94 -34.27 1.54
CA LYS A 143 -34.33 -33.88 1.25
C LYS A 143 -34.73 -32.42 1.18
#